data_AF-A0A2R3IMP3-F1
#
_entry.id   AF-A0A2R3IMP3-F1
#
_cell.length_a   1.000
_cell.length_b   1.000
_cell.length_c   1.000
_cell.angle_alpha   90.00
_cell.angle_beta   90.00
_cell.angle_gamma   90.00
#
_symmetry.space_group_name_H-M   'P 1'
#
loop_
_entity.id
_entity.type
_entity.pdbx_description
1 polymer ?
#
loop_
_entity_poly.entity_id
_entity_poly.type
_entity_poly.pdbx_seq_one_letter_code
_entity_poly.pdbx_strand_id
1 'polypeptide(L)'
;MRIPSAIQLHKASKKLTLRYGEESYDLPAEFLRVHSPSAEVQGHGNPVLQYGKLNVALVGVEPAGQYALKLSFDDGHDSGLFTWDYLYELATRRDQLWAEYLVELASAGKSRDPDESVVKLML
;
A
#
# COMPACT_ATOMS: atom_id res chain seq x y z
N MET A 1 1.52 -8.11 18.81
CA MET A 1 2.53 -7.63 17.86
C MET A 1 2.98 -8.79 16.99
N ARG A 2 2.52 -8.83 15.74
CA ARG A 2 2.86 -9.87 14.77
C ARG A 2 4.03 -9.37 13.92
N ILE A 3 5.25 -9.84 14.20
CA ILE A 3 6.44 -9.46 13.42
C ILE A 3 6.69 -10.57 12.39
N PRO A 4 6.90 -10.25 11.11
CA PRO A 4 7.23 -11.24 10.10
C PRO A 4 8.60 -11.86 10.40
N SER A 5 8.71 -13.17 10.22
CA SER A 5 9.95 -13.92 10.32
C SER A 5 10.90 -13.62 9.14
N ALA A 6 10.36 -13.20 8.00
CA ALA A 6 11.13 -12.75 6.85
C ALA A 6 10.39 -11.68 6.05
N ILE A 7 11.14 -10.73 5.49
CA ILE A 7 10.66 -9.64 4.64
C ILE A 7 11.48 -9.68 3.36
N GLN A 8 10.83 -9.81 2.21
CA GLN A 8 11.49 -9.86 0.92
C GLN A 8 10.91 -8.80 -0.01
N LEU A 9 11.79 -7.94 -0.52
CA LEU A 9 11.43 -6.92 -1.50
C LEU A 9 11.71 -7.44 -2.91
N HIS A 10 10.66 -7.62 -3.70
CA HIS A 10 10.73 -7.99 -5.10
C HIS A 10 10.63 -6.74 -5.98
N LYS A 11 11.75 -6.07 -6.22
CA LYS A 11 11.81 -4.82 -7.01
C LYS A 11 11.25 -4.98 -8.43
N ALA A 12 11.64 -6.05 -9.13
CA ALA A 12 11.20 -6.32 -10.50
C ALA A 12 9.66 -6.53 -10.58
N SER A 13 9.09 -7.24 -9.61
CA SER A 13 7.65 -7.53 -9.56
C SER A 13 6.84 -6.47 -8.82
N LYS A 14 7.49 -5.45 -8.25
CA LYS A 14 6.90 -4.41 -7.40
C LYS A 14 6.05 -4.98 -6.25
N LYS A 15 6.57 -6.00 -5.54
CA LYS A 15 5.88 -6.66 -4.41
C LYS A 15 6.77 -6.76 -3.18
N LEU A 16 6.14 -6.74 -2.02
CA LEU A 16 6.72 -7.04 -0.72
C LEU A 16 6.11 -8.36 -0.23
N THR A 17 6.96 -9.35 0.01
CA THR A 17 6.52 -10.63 0.58
C THR A 17 6.83 -10.63 2.07
N LEU A 18 5.80 -10.82 2.88
CA LEU A 18 5.88 -10.92 4.33
C LEU A 18 5.60 -12.36 4.74
N ARG A 19 6.54 -12.97 5.47
CA ARG A 19 6.40 -14.34 5.99
C ARG A 19 6.16 -14.32 7.48
N TYR A 20 5.10 -14.97 7.93
CA TYR A 20 4.75 -15.15 9.34
C TYR A 20 4.74 -16.65 9.66
N GLY A 21 5.88 -17.18 10.10
CA GLY A 21 6.04 -18.63 10.29
C GLY A 21 5.91 -19.40 8.97
N GLU A 22 4.85 -20.20 8.84
CA GLU A 22 4.54 -20.99 7.63
C GLU A 22 3.73 -20.20 6.60
N GLU A 23 3.05 -19.12 7.03
CA GLU A 23 2.22 -18.30 6.16
C GLU A 23 3.06 -17.25 5.43
N SER A 24 2.77 -17.04 4.14
CA SER A 24 3.45 -16.07 3.29
C SER A 24 2.42 -15.22 2.57
N TYR A 25 2.59 -13.90 2.61
CA TYR A 25 1.66 -12.95 1.99
C TYR A 25 2.39 -12.00 1.06
N ASP A 26 1.89 -11.88 -0.17
CA ASP A 26 2.42 -10.99 -1.19
C ASP A 26 1.58 -9.71 -1.30
N LEU A 27 2.22 -8.59 -0.96
CA LEU A 27 1.63 -7.26 -0.98
C LEU A 27 2.22 -6.46 -2.14
N PRO A 28 1.43 -6.08 -3.16
CA PRO A 28 1.92 -5.22 -4.22
C PRO A 28 2.22 -3.80 -3.70
N ALA A 29 3.22 -3.16 -4.31
CA ALA A 29 3.65 -1.81 -3.95
C ALA A 29 2.52 -0.79 -4.11
N GLU A 30 1.67 -0.95 -5.13
CA GLU A 30 0.46 -0.15 -5.32
C GLU A 30 -0.47 -0.21 -4.10
N PHE A 31 -0.80 -1.42 -3.65
CA PHE A 31 -1.66 -1.63 -2.50
C PHE A 31 -1.07 -0.99 -1.24
N LEU A 32 0.22 -1.23 -0.99
CA LEU A 32 0.92 -0.61 0.14
C LEU A 32 0.90 0.92 0.03
N ARG A 33 1.07 1.49 -1.16
CA ARG A 33 1.11 2.94 -1.36
C ARG A 33 -0.24 3.60 -1.12
N VAL A 34 -1.33 3.00 -1.60
CA VAL A 34 -2.68 3.58 -1.46
C VAL A 34 -3.22 3.43 -0.04
N HIS A 35 -2.76 2.40 0.68
CA HIS A 35 -3.03 2.20 2.11
C HIS A 35 -1.89 2.72 3.02
N SER A 36 -0.99 3.56 2.51
CA SER A 36 0.10 4.11 3.31
C SER A 36 -0.44 5.15 4.31
N PRO A 37 -0.24 4.97 5.63
CA PRO A 37 -0.54 6.00 6.60
C PRO A 37 0.59 7.04 6.50
N SER A 38 0.37 8.09 5.72
CA SER A 38 1.30 9.23 5.69
C SER A 38 1.47 9.74 7.12
N ALA A 39 2.67 9.57 7.69
CA ALA A 39 3.00 9.97 9.06
C ALA A 39 2.87 11.48 9.34
N GLU A 40 2.47 12.27 8.34
CA GLU A 40 2.20 13.70 8.42
C GLU A 40 0.75 14.03 8.84
N VAL A 41 -0.14 13.04 8.97
CA VAL A 41 -1.52 13.26 9.45
C VAL A 41 -1.63 12.99 10.96
N GLN A 42 -0.78 13.62 11.77
CA GLN A 42 -1.00 13.69 13.23
C GLN A 42 -2.12 14.68 13.62
N GLY A 43 -2.90 15.19 12.66
CA GLY A 43 -4.08 16.00 12.93
C GLY A 43 -5.18 15.81 11.89
N HIS A 44 -6.27 15.13 12.28
CA HIS A 44 -7.62 15.33 11.75
C HIS A 44 -7.78 15.49 10.22
N GLY A 45 -7.19 14.59 9.43
CA GLY A 45 -7.46 14.49 8.00
C GLY A 45 -8.12 13.17 7.67
N ASN A 46 -9.26 13.20 6.98
CA ASN A 46 -9.77 11.97 6.33
C ASN A 46 -8.68 11.45 5.38
N PRO A 47 -8.45 10.13 5.31
CA PRO A 47 -7.49 9.56 4.36
C PRO A 47 -7.89 10.01 2.95
N VAL A 48 -7.01 10.76 2.29
CA VAL A 48 -7.24 11.21 0.91
C VAL A 48 -7.09 10.01 0.00
N LEU A 49 -8.14 9.67 -0.75
CA LEU A 49 -8.11 8.61 -1.75
C LEU A 49 -6.93 8.82 -2.71
N GLN A 50 -5.97 7.90 -2.67
CA GLN A 50 -4.82 7.90 -3.56
C GLN A 50 -5.21 7.20 -4.88
N TYR A 51 -4.94 7.83 -6.02
CA TYR A 51 -5.26 7.30 -7.35
C TYR A 51 -4.09 7.54 -8.33
N GLY A 52 -4.11 6.87 -9.49
CA GLY A 52 -3.01 6.96 -10.46
C GLY A 52 -1.70 6.31 -9.98
N LYS A 53 -1.76 5.39 -9.01
CA LYS A 53 -0.58 4.76 -8.37
C LYS A 53 -0.28 3.36 -8.87
N LEU A 54 -0.92 2.89 -9.94
CA LEU A 54 -0.69 1.58 -10.55
C LEU A 54 0.81 1.30 -10.82
N ASN A 55 1.54 2.33 -11.25
CA ASN A 55 2.93 2.19 -11.65
C ASN A 55 3.94 2.29 -10.49
N VAL A 56 3.49 2.59 -9.28
CA VAL A 56 4.38 2.80 -8.13
C VAL A 56 5.18 1.54 -7.80
N ALA A 57 6.46 1.73 -7.47
CA ALA A 57 7.35 0.67 -7.03
C ALA A 57 7.92 1.00 -5.65
N LEU A 58 8.24 -0.06 -4.90
CA LEU A 58 9.02 0.04 -3.68
C LEU A 58 10.51 0.12 -4.04
N VAL A 59 11.16 1.20 -3.62
CA VAL A 59 12.59 1.43 -3.87
C VAL A 59 13.44 1.01 -2.66
N GLY A 60 12.86 1.08 -1.47
CA GLY A 60 13.52 0.78 -0.20
C GLY A 60 12.56 0.21 0.84
N VAL A 61 13.11 -0.60 1.73
CA VAL A 61 12.43 -1.13 2.91
C VAL A 61 13.42 -1.16 4.05
N GLU A 62 13.11 -0.47 5.14
CA GLU A 62 14.00 -0.33 6.28
C GLU A 62 13.22 -0.47 7.59
N PRO A 63 13.74 -1.18 8.60
CA PRO A 63 13.10 -1.24 9.91
C PRO A 63 13.14 0.14 10.58
N ALA A 64 11.98 0.64 11.00
CA ALA A 64 11.85 1.87 11.76
C ALA A 64 11.76 1.53 13.26
N GLY A 65 12.92 1.44 13.90
CA GLY A 65 13.03 1.01 15.30
C GLY A 65 12.57 -0.42 15.49
N GLN A 66 11.79 -0.68 16.54
CA GLN A 66 11.27 -2.03 16.85
C GLN A 66 9.79 -2.21 16.51
N TYR A 67 9.08 -1.16 16.09
CA TYR A 67 7.61 -1.17 16.01
C TYR A 67 7.02 -1.01 14.60
N ALA A 68 7.82 -0.58 13.63
CA ALA A 68 7.36 -0.31 12.29
C ALA A 68 8.40 -0.64 11.22
N LEU A 69 7.93 -0.68 9.99
CA LEU A 69 8.71 -0.79 8.76
C LEU A 69 8.51 0.50 7.97
N LYS A 70 9.61 1.17 7.66
CA LYS A 70 9.65 2.29 6.72
C LYS A 70 9.68 1.74 5.30
N LEU A 71 8.71 2.15 4.49
CA LEU A 71 8.64 1.82 3.07
C LEU A 71 8.85 3.08 2.23
N SER A 72 9.84 3.01 1.34
CA SER A 72 10.16 4.08 0.39
C SER A 72 9.64 3.71 -0.99
N PHE A 73 8.92 4.64 -1.62
CA PHE A 73 8.28 4.46 -2.92
C PHE A 73 8.89 5.42 -3.96
N ASP A 74 8.94 4.96 -5.21
CA ASP A 74 9.54 5.70 -6.33
C ASP A 74 8.81 7.01 -6.69
N ASP A 75 7.51 7.11 -6.35
CA ASP A 75 6.65 8.28 -6.58
C ASP A 75 6.96 9.46 -5.64
N GLY A 76 8.14 9.48 -5.00
CA GLY A 76 8.58 10.51 -4.07
C GLY A 76 8.06 10.36 -2.63
N HIS A 77 7.34 9.27 -2.32
CA HIS A 77 6.86 9.00 -0.97
C HIS A 77 7.90 8.18 -0.18
N ASP A 78 8.64 8.84 0.71
CA ASP A 78 9.66 8.19 1.57
C ASP A 78 9.21 8.03 3.03
N SER A 79 8.09 8.62 3.44
CA SER A 79 7.69 8.69 4.86
C SER A 79 6.66 7.63 5.28
N GLY A 80 6.49 6.56 4.51
CA GLY A 80 5.50 5.52 4.80
C GLY A 80 5.92 4.64 5.97
N LEU A 81 5.39 4.90 7.17
CA LEU A 81 5.66 4.11 8.37
C LEU A 81 4.52 3.11 8.63
N PHE A 82 4.80 1.84 8.39
CA PHE A 82 3.83 0.77 8.59
C PHE A 82 4.15 0.03 9.87
N THR A 83 3.28 0.14 10.88
CA THR A 83 3.44 -0.67 12.09
C THR A 83 3.32 -2.15 11.75
N TRP A 84 3.99 -3.01 12.51
CA TRP A 84 3.93 -4.46 12.26
C TRP A 84 2.52 -5.03 12.31
N ASP A 85 1.70 -4.51 13.22
CA ASP A 85 0.30 -4.90 13.36
C ASP A 85 -0.51 -4.51 12.11
N TYR A 86 -0.30 -3.30 11.62
CA TYR A 86 -0.95 -2.82 10.40
C TYR A 86 -0.49 -3.59 9.16
N LEU A 87 0.79 -3.92 9.03
CA LEU A 87 1.27 -4.79 7.93
C LEU A 87 0.61 -6.17 7.95
N TYR A 88 0.39 -6.73 9.14
CA TYR A 88 -0.31 -8.01 9.28
C TYR A 88 -1.80 -7.88 8.92
N GLU A 89 -2.45 -6.79 9.31
CA GLU A 89 -3.82 -6.49 8.87
C GLU A 89 -3.90 -6.36 7.35
N LEU A 90 -3.02 -5.57 6.73
CA LEU A 90 -2.92 -5.39 5.29
C LEU A 90 -2.69 -6.73 4.56
N ALA A 91 -1.87 -7.62 5.12
CA ALA A 91 -1.61 -8.94 4.57
C ALA A 91 -2.84 -9.86 4.61
N THR A 92 -3.54 -9.90 5.73
CA THR A 92 -4.67 -10.82 5.97
C THR A 92 -5.99 -10.32 5.39
N ARG A 93 -6.19 -9.00 5.33
CA ARG A 93 -7.41 -8.35 4.82
C ARG A 93 -7.22 -7.75 3.43
N ARG A 94 -6.13 -8.09 2.75
CA ARG A 94 -5.76 -7.52 1.44
C ARG A 94 -6.91 -7.49 0.45
N ASP A 95 -7.59 -8.61 0.26
CA ASP A 95 -8.66 -8.76 -0.73
C ASP A 95 -9.85 -7.85 -0.43
N GLN A 96 -10.25 -7.81 0.84
CA GLN A 96 -11.34 -6.98 1.33
C GLN A 96 -11.03 -5.48 1.18
N LEU A 97 -9.87 -5.04 1.70
CA LEU A 97 -9.43 -3.65 1.61
C LEU A 97 -9.25 -3.20 0.16
N TRP A 98 -8.79 -4.11 -0.69
CA TRP A 98 -8.63 -3.84 -2.11
C TRP A 98 -9.97 -3.68 -2.82
N ALA A 99 -10.95 -4.53 -2.53
CA ALA A 99 -12.30 -4.38 -3.07
C ALA A 99 -12.93 -3.04 -2.65
N GLU A 100 -12.77 -2.65 -1.39
CA GLU A 100 -13.24 -1.35 -0.89
C GLU A 100 -12.57 -0.18 -1.63
N TYR A 101 -11.24 -0.22 -1.79
CA TYR A 101 -10.50 0.78 -2.55
C TYR A 101 -10.98 0.93 -4.00
N LEU A 102 -11.26 -0.19 -4.69
CA LEU A 102 -11.79 -0.17 -6.05
C LEU A 102 -13.18 0.47 -6.13
N VAL A 103 -14.04 0.23 -5.14
CA VAL A 103 -15.37 0.87 -5.05
C VAL A 103 -15.25 2.37 -4.80
N GLU A 104 -14.31 2.80 -3.96
CA GLU A 104 -14.02 4.21 -3.70
C GLU A 104 -13.50 4.92 -4.97
N LEU A 105 -12.57 4.29 -5.69
CA LEU A 105 -12.07 4.79 -6.98
C LEU A 105 -13.21 4.96 -8.00
N ALA A 106 -14.05 3.94 -8.17
CA ALA A 106 -15.18 3.99 -9.09
C ALA A 106 -16.18 5.09 -8.71
N SER A 107 -16.49 5.24 -7.41
CA SER A 107 -17.40 6.28 -6.90
C SER A 107 -16.82 7.68 -7.10
N ALA A 108 -15.51 7.84 -6.94
CA ALA A 108 -14.81 9.09 -7.20
C ALA A 108 -14.57 9.40 -8.68
N GLY A 109 -14.88 8.44 -9.59
CA GLY A 109 -14.57 8.56 -11.02
C GLY A 109 -13.07 8.68 -11.29
N LYS A 110 -12.26 8.00 -10.49
CA LYS A 110 -10.79 7.96 -10.60
C LYS A 110 -10.34 6.57 -11.04
N SER A 111 -9.17 6.50 -11.67
CA SER A 111 -8.54 5.25 -12.08
C SER A 111 -7.26 4.96 -11.30
N ARG A 112 -6.91 3.67 -11.24
CA ARG A 112 -5.62 3.21 -10.72
C ARG A 112 -4.47 3.65 -11.61
N ASP A 113 -4.70 3.61 -12.92
CA ASP A 113 -3.75 4.02 -13.92
C ASP A 113 -3.74 5.56 -14.07
N PRO A 114 -2.56 6.20 -14.08
CA PRO A 114 -2.47 7.65 -14.21
C PRO A 114 -2.77 8.17 -15.63
N ASP A 115 -2.68 7.33 -16.67
CA ASP A 115 -2.96 7.65 -18.07
C ASP A 115 -4.42 7.36 -18.44
N GLU A 116 -5.09 6.47 -17.68
CA GLU A 116 -6.50 6.18 -17.86
C GLU A 116 -7.39 7.36 -17.45
N SER A 117 -7.80 8.12 -18.45
CA SER A 117 -8.95 9.01 -18.34
C SER A 117 -10.21 8.15 -18.41
N VAL A 118 -10.94 8.04 -17.30
CA VAL A 118 -12.27 7.41 -17.27
C VAL A 118 -13.21 8.25 -18.12
N VAL A 119 -13.17 8.03 -19.45
CA VAL A 119 -14.17 8.53 -20.38
C VAL A 119 -15.42 7.73 -20.06
N LYS A 120 -16.24 8.25 -19.14
CA LYS A 120 -17.61 7.77 -18.95
C LYS A 120 -18.33 7.96 -20.28
N LEU A 121 -18.27 6.93 -21.14
CA LEU A 121 -19.22 6.76 -22.21
C LEU A 121 -20.54 6.36 -21.53
N MET A 122 -21.25 7.35 -21.01
CA MET A 122 -22.66 7.20 -20.66
C MET A 122 -23.39 6.92 -21.97
N LEU A 123 -23.85 5.69 -22.12
CA LEU A 123 -24.76 5.24 -23.17
C LEU A 123 -26.09 4.89 -22.51
#